data_AF-A0A840IGF3-F1
#
_entry.id   AF-A0A840IGF3-F1
#
_cell.length_a   1.000
_cell.length_b   1.000
_cell.length_c   1.000
_cell.angle_alpha   90.00
_cell.angle_beta   90.00
_cell.angle_gamma   90.00
#
_symmetry.space_group_name_H-M   'P 1'
#
loop_
_entity.id
_entity.type
_entity.pdbx_description
1 polymer ?
#
loop_
_entity_poly.entity_id
_entity_poly.type
_entity_poly.pdbx_seq_one_letter_code
_entity_poly.pdbx_strand_id
1 'polypeptide(L)'
;MLIAITDHAVERFRQRVGSRTGALDPRPEIAGRVRRAWEAGRVSEQPPPGANAARGSVYVRDLVDRDLLFVCRRDRAGGELVVISLWEEGRVGTPRVPRRFTDALRLR
;
A
#
# COMPACT_ATOMS: atom_id res chain seq x y z
N MET A 1 11.25 13.30 5.87
CA MET A 1 10.22 12.51 6.58
C MET A 1 10.70 11.07 6.61
N LEU A 2 10.76 10.45 7.79
CA LEU A 2 11.06 9.02 7.94
C LEU A 2 9.82 8.20 7.59
N ILE A 3 10.02 7.08 6.90
CA ILE A 3 8.95 6.17 6.50
C ILE A 3 9.29 4.77 7.01
N ALA A 4 8.57 4.32 8.02
CA ALA A 4 8.61 2.92 8.45
C ALA A 4 7.55 2.11 7.71
N ILE A 5 7.83 0.83 7.51
CA ILE A 5 6.96 -0.07 6.77
C ILE A 5 6.78 -1.34 7.58
N THR A 6 5.54 -1.68 7.88
CA THR A 6 5.23 -2.93 8.58
C THR A 6 5.38 -4.13 7.66
N ASP A 7 5.61 -5.30 8.25
CA ASP A 7 5.63 -6.56 7.50
C ASP A 7 4.27 -6.84 6.84
N HIS A 8 3.18 -6.47 7.51
CA HIS A 8 1.84 -6.57 6.93
C HIS A 8 1.72 -5.74 5.63
N ALA A 9 2.22 -4.50 5.61
CA ALA A 9 2.22 -3.70 4.38
C ALA A 9 3.05 -4.35 3.27
N VAL A 10 4.20 -4.93 3.61
CA VAL A 10 5.05 -5.68 2.66
C VAL A 10 4.33 -6.87 2.05
N GLU A 11 3.66 -7.69 2.87
CA GLU A 11 2.88 -8.83 2.41
C GLU A 11 1.75 -8.41 1.47
N ARG A 12 0.99 -7.37 1.85
CA ARG A 12 -0.13 -6.86 1.04
C ARG A 12 0.35 -6.28 -0.29
N PHE A 13 1.49 -5.60 -0.29
CA PHE A 13 2.10 -5.08 -1.52
C PHE A 13 2.49 -6.21 -2.46
N ARG A 14 3.12 -7.28 -1.95
CA ARG A 14 3.45 -8.47 -2.75
C ARG A 14 2.20 -9.13 -3.35
N GLN A 15 1.14 -9.30 -2.56
CA GLN A 15 -0.11 -9.92 -3.01
C GLN A 15 -0.82 -9.12 -4.11
N ARG A 16 -0.75 -7.78 -4.05
CA ARG A 16 -1.51 -6.89 -4.94
C ARG A 16 -0.73 -6.40 -6.14
N VAL A 17 0.51 -6.00 -5.93
CA VAL A 17 1.33 -5.33 -6.95
C VAL A 17 2.38 -6.28 -7.51
N GLY A 18 2.97 -7.13 -6.65
CA GLY A 18 4.22 -7.81 -6.97
C GLY A 18 5.40 -6.84 -7.01
N SER A 19 6.62 -7.37 -7.08
CA SER A 19 7.83 -6.54 -7.28
C SER A 19 7.95 -6.19 -8.75
N ARG A 20 7.87 -4.90 -9.12
CA ARG A 20 8.04 -4.47 -10.53
C ARG A 20 9.49 -4.48 -10.98
N THR A 21 10.42 -4.39 -10.03
CA THR A 21 11.86 -4.25 -10.27
C THR A 21 12.61 -5.58 -10.16
N GLY A 22 11.91 -6.68 -9.85
CA GLY A 22 12.55 -7.95 -9.50
C GLY A 22 13.26 -7.93 -8.14
N ALA A 23 13.11 -6.85 -7.36
CA ALA A 23 13.65 -6.76 -6.02
C ALA A 23 13.03 -7.80 -5.08
N LEU A 24 13.88 -8.51 -4.33
CA LEU A 24 13.47 -9.48 -3.29
C LEU A 24 12.76 -8.79 -2.12
N ASP A 25 13.19 -7.56 -1.78
CA ASP A 25 12.58 -6.73 -0.74
C ASP A 25 11.78 -5.57 -1.35
N PRO A 26 10.45 -5.50 -1.16
CA PRO A 26 9.62 -4.41 -1.66
C PRO A 26 9.71 -3.12 -0.82
N ARG A 27 10.36 -3.12 0.36
CA ARG A 27 10.39 -1.94 1.25
C ARG A 27 10.94 -0.67 0.58
N PRO A 28 12.07 -0.70 -0.16
CA PRO A 28 12.57 0.50 -0.83
C PRO A 28 11.58 1.04 -1.88
N GLU A 29 10.87 0.16 -2.58
CA GLU A 29 9.86 0.56 -3.57
C GLU A 29 8.66 1.24 -2.90
N ILE A 30 8.14 0.66 -1.81
CA ILE A 30 7.05 1.23 -1.01
C ILE A 30 7.46 2.60 -0.47
N ALA A 31 8.63 2.71 0.17
CA ALA A 31 9.13 3.96 0.72
C ALA A 31 9.25 5.05 -0.36
N GLY A 32 9.81 4.70 -1.52
CA GLY A 32 9.97 5.63 -2.63
C GLY A 32 8.63 6.12 -3.20
N ARG A 33 7.64 5.22 -3.35
CA ARG A 33 6.30 5.59 -3.83
C ARG A 33 5.56 6.47 -2.83
N VAL A 34 5.53 6.09 -1.56
CA VAL A 34 4.87 6.86 -0.49
C VAL A 34 5.51 8.25 -0.35
N ARG A 35 6.85 8.35 -0.36
CA ARG A 35 7.55 9.63 -0.26
C ARG A 35 7.15 10.57 -1.39
N ARG A 36 7.22 10.12 -2.64
CA ARG A 36 6.87 10.95 -3.81
C ARG A 36 5.40 11.38 -3.78
N ALA A 37 4.49 10.47 -3.41
CA ALA A 37 3.07 10.79 -3.29
C ALA A 37 2.80 11.82 -2.18
N TRP A 38 3.51 11.71 -1.05
CA TRP A 38 3.43 12.68 0.04
C TRP A 38 3.93 14.06 -0.37
N GLU A 39 5.12 14.12 -0.99
CA GLU A 39 5.70 15.36 -1.51
C GLU A 39 4.79 16.02 -2.56
N ALA A 40 4.05 15.23 -3.34
CA ALA A 40 3.04 15.69 -4.31
C ALA A 40 1.67 16.04 -3.69
N GLY A 41 1.52 16.00 -2.36
CA GLY A 41 0.27 16.35 -1.68
C GLY A 41 -0.88 15.35 -1.89
N ARG A 42 -0.59 14.11 -2.29
CA ARG A 42 -1.61 13.07 -2.52
C ARG A 42 -2.05 12.39 -1.22
N VAL A 43 -2.40 13.20 -0.23
CA VAL A 43 -2.62 12.78 1.16
C VAL A 43 -4.03 13.16 1.61
N SER A 44 -4.72 12.24 2.27
CA SER A 44 -6.05 12.46 2.85
C SER A 44 -6.12 11.89 4.26
N GLU A 45 -6.81 12.56 5.17
CA GLU A 45 -7.19 11.98 6.47
C GLU A 45 -8.55 11.25 6.40
N GLN A 46 -9.29 11.43 5.30
CA GLN A 46 -10.56 10.76 5.07
C GLN A 46 -10.33 9.38 4.42
N PRO A 47 -10.97 8.32 4.94
CA PRO A 47 -10.91 6.99 4.34
C PRO A 47 -11.51 6.99 2.93
N PRO A 48 -11.01 6.15 2.02
CA PRO A 48 -11.69 5.91 0.76
C PRO A 48 -13.04 5.22 1.01
N PRO A 49 -14.02 5.37 0.10
CA PRO A 49 -15.30 4.69 0.22
C PRO A 49 -15.15 3.17 0.39
N GLY A 50 -15.85 2.60 1.38
CA GLY A 50 -15.84 1.16 1.66
C GLY A 50 -14.66 0.66 2.49
N ALA A 51 -13.72 1.52 2.89
CA ALA A 51 -12.69 1.15 3.86
C ALA A 51 -13.15 1.41 5.30
N ASN A 52 -12.88 0.46 6.20
CA ASN A 52 -13.03 0.68 7.63
C ASN A 52 -11.95 1.67 8.11
N ALA A 53 -12.38 2.86 8.53
CA ALA A 53 -11.48 3.91 8.97
C ALA A 53 -10.92 3.59 10.36
N ALA A 54 -9.60 3.53 10.49
CA ALA A 54 -8.96 3.62 11.79
C ALA A 54 -8.66 5.08 12.11
N ARG A 55 -9.02 5.54 13.32
CA ARG A 55 -8.78 6.91 13.77
C ARG A 55 -7.27 7.21 13.74
N GLY A 56 -6.89 8.35 13.16
CA GLY A 56 -5.49 8.75 13.04
C GLY A 56 -4.76 8.13 11.84
N SER A 57 -5.48 7.40 10.98
CA SER A 57 -4.95 6.97 9.69
C SER A 57 -4.87 8.12 8.69
N VAL A 58 -3.88 8.03 7.82
CA VAL A 58 -3.64 8.92 6.69
C VAL A 58 -3.51 8.04 5.45
N TYR A 59 -4.21 8.42 4.39
CA TYR A 59 -4.29 7.69 3.13
C TYR A 59 -3.45 8.41 2.09
N VAL A 60 -2.47 7.70 1.53
CA VAL A 60 -1.53 8.25 0.54
C VAL A 60 -1.80 7.57 -0.80
N ARG A 61 -2.27 8.33 -1.79
CA ARG A 61 -2.62 7.81 -3.11
C ARG A 61 -1.37 7.67 -3.98
N ASP A 62 -1.13 6.46 -4.49
CA ASP A 62 0.06 6.21 -5.30
C ASP A 62 0.01 7.00 -6.61
N LEU A 63 1.17 7.53 -7.00
CA LEU A 63 1.34 8.27 -8.25
C LEU A 63 1.48 7.32 -9.45
N VAL A 64 1.99 6.11 -9.20
CA VAL A 64 2.24 5.12 -10.25
C VAL A 64 0.99 4.29 -10.52
N ASP A 65 0.26 3.92 -9.48
CA ASP A 65 -0.94 3.11 -9.54
C ASP A 65 -2.10 3.82 -8.84
N ARG A 66 -2.89 4.59 -9.59
CA ARG A 66 -3.86 5.53 -8.98
C ARG A 66 -5.04 4.85 -8.28
N ASP A 67 -5.21 3.54 -8.46
CA ASP A 67 -6.19 2.74 -7.73
C ASP A 67 -5.64 2.31 -6.36
N LEU A 68 -4.32 2.39 -6.13
CA LEU A 68 -3.66 1.97 -4.91
C LEU A 68 -3.55 3.11 -3.89
N LEU A 69 -3.96 2.83 -2.67
CA LEU A 69 -3.84 3.69 -1.50
C LEU A 69 -2.97 3.01 -0.45
N PHE A 70 -1.92 3.69 -0.01
CA PHE A 70 -1.18 3.28 1.17
C PHE A 70 -1.92 3.80 2.41
N VAL A 71 -2.20 2.89 3.35
CA VAL A 71 -2.80 3.22 4.64
C VAL A 71 -1.67 3.42 5.63
N CYS A 72 -1.50 4.65 6.08
CA CYS A 72 -0.43 5.06 6.97
C CYS A 72 -0.98 5.53 8.31
N ARG A 73 -0.14 5.51 9.34
CA ARG A 73 -0.34 6.26 10.58
C ARG A 73 0.78 7.27 10.72
N ARG A 74 0.42 8.49 11.07
CA ARG A 74 1.41 9.55 11.33
C ARG A 74 1.74 9.57 12.82
N ASP A 75 3.00 9.33 13.15
CA ASP A 75 3.51 9.70 14.46
C ASP A 75 3.84 11.19 14.45
N ARG A 76 3.00 11.99 15.11
CA ARG A 76 3.18 13.45 15.18
C ARG A 76 4.33 13.85 16.10
N ALA A 77 4.71 13.01 17.07
CA ALA A 77 5.81 13.30 17.99
C ALA A 77 7.17 13.00 17.34
N GLY A 78 7.29 11.87 16.64
CA GLY A 78 8.53 11.45 15.96
C GLY A 78 8.70 11.96 14.53
N GLY A 79 7.69 12.59 13.92
CA GLY A 79 7.75 13.04 12.52
C GLY A 79 7.84 11.90 11.50
N GLU A 80 7.36 10.72 11.90
CA GLU A 80 7.44 9.47 11.13
C GLU A 80 6.09 9.12 10.51
N LEU A 81 6.13 8.55 9.31
CA LEU A 81 4.98 7.96 8.64
C LEU A 81 5.13 6.44 8.61
N VAL A 82 4.27 5.74 9.33
CA VAL A 82 4.27 4.27 9.39
C VAL A 82 3.26 3.73 8.38
N VAL A 83 3.72 3.03 7.35
CA VAL A 83 2.86 2.34 6.38
C VAL A 83 2.37 1.03 7.01
N ILE A 84 1.07 0.93 7.25
CA ILE A 84 0.45 -0.18 7.97
C ILE A 84 -0.12 -1.22 7.00
N SER A 85 -0.79 -0.77 5.93
CA SER A 85 -1.42 -1.65 4.94
C SER A 85 -1.64 -0.93 3.60
N LEU A 86 -2.31 -1.60 2.66
CA LEU A 86 -2.69 -1.07 1.36
C LEU A 86 -4.15 -1.37 1.04
N TRP A 87 -4.79 -0.43 0.35
CA TRP A 87 -6.16 -0.50 -0.12
C TRP A 87 -6.23 -0.25 -1.63
N GLU A 88 -7.21 -0.83 -2.32
CA GLU A 88 -7.48 -0.54 -3.72
C GLU A 88 -8.86 0.11 -3.85
N GLU A 89 -8.92 1.34 -4.38
CA GLU A 89 -10.18 1.95 -4.78
C GLU A 89 -10.76 1.19 -5.98
N GLY A 90 -11.95 0.60 -5.82
CA GLY A 90 -12.73 0.07 -6.94
C GLY A 90 -12.49 -1.37 -7.38
N ARG A 91 -11.71 -2.20 -6.66
CA ARG A 91 -11.56 -3.63 -6.98
C ARG A 91 -11.97 -4.56 -5.84
N VAL A 92 -13.27 -4.85 -5.78
CA VAL A 92 -13.72 -6.22 -5.48
C VAL A 92 -13.65 -6.99 -6.80
N GLY A 93 -12.45 -7.34 -7.26
CA GLY A 93 -12.29 -7.92 -8.61
C GLY A 93 -10.89 -8.40 -8.92
N THR A 94 -10.80 -9.69 -9.29
CA THR A 94 -9.66 -10.52 -9.75
C THR A 94 -8.25 -10.11 -9.31
N PRO A 95 -7.52 -10.99 -8.58
CA PRO A 95 -6.11 -10.78 -8.27
C PRO A 95 -5.32 -10.33 -9.50
N ARG A 96 -4.41 -9.35 -9.34
CA ARG A 96 -3.49 -8.95 -10.41
C ARG A 96 -2.50 -10.04 -10.81
N VAL A 97 -2.49 -11.14 -10.08
CA VAL A 97 -1.76 -12.36 -10.40
C VAL A 97 -2.52 -13.10 -11.51
N PRO A 98 -1.89 -13.40 -12.67
CA PRO A 98 -2.50 -14.24 -13.70
C PRO A 98 -3.00 -15.57 -13.12
N ARG A 99 -4.24 -15.97 -13.48
CA ARG A 99 -4.95 -17.14 -12.90
C ARG A 99 -4.11 -18.42 -12.83
N ARG A 100 -3.21 -18.64 -13.80
CA ARG A 100 -2.27 -19.77 -13.83
C ARG A 100 -1.44 -19.94 -12.56
N PHE A 101 -1.16 -18.86 -11.82
CA PHE A 101 -0.38 -18.92 -10.59
C PHE A 101 -1.25 -19.08 -9.32
N THR A 102 -2.54 -18.76 -9.37
CA THR A 102 -3.46 -18.94 -8.23
C THR A 102 -4.11 -20.31 -8.21
N ASP A 103 -4.29 -20.95 -9.36
CA ASP A 103 -4.94 -22.26 -9.45
C ASP A 103 -4.06 -23.37 -8.84
N ALA A 104 -2.73 -23.19 -8.84
CA ALA A 104 -1.77 -24.07 -8.15
C ALA A 104 -1.96 -24.12 -6.62
N LEU A 105 -2.64 -23.12 -6.03
CA LEU A 105 -2.88 -23.05 -4.58
C LEU A 105 -4.26 -23.62 -4.17
N ARG A 106 -5.11 -24.01 -5.13
CA ARG A 106 -6.45 -24.57 -4.89
C ARG A 106 -6.51 -26.10 -4.96
N LEU A 107 -5.44 -26.75 -5.40
CA LEU A 107 -5.36 -28.22 -5.57
C LEU A 107 -4.81 -28.93 -4.32
N ARG A 108 -5.20 -28.50 -3.11
CA ARG A 108 -4.81 -29.16 -1.87
C ARG A 108 -6.01 -29.62 -1.07
#